data_AF-A0A838V846-F1
#
_entry.id   AF-A0A838V846-F1
#
_cell.length_a   1.000
_cell.length_b   1.000
_cell.length_c   1.000
_cell.angle_alpha   90.00
_cell.angle_beta   90.00
_cell.angle_gamma   90.00
#
_symmetry.space_group_name_H-M   'P 1'
#
loop_
_entity.id
_entity.type
_entity.pdbx_description
1 polymer ?
#
loop_
_entity_poly.entity_id
_entity_poly.type
_entity_poly.pdbx_seq_one_letter_code
_entity_poly.pdbx_strand_id
1 'polypeptide(L)'
;MIDGDQRDGLYELVRNHLGAVGDLWIALEINNDFATAERLGLEFGKDFRLLEDIGWNGRDGRKAFELTMPPEDLMELLQRLHGEAERVLLESVTERESREEDAATNELFRLGFDACEELLADLDPRDAA
;
A
#
# COMPACT_ATOMS: atom_id res chain seq x y z
N MET A 1 -4.17 15.94 -1.65
CA MET A 1 -3.29 15.99 -0.46
C MET A 1 -3.85 15.00 0.53
N ILE A 2 -2.99 14.36 1.32
CA ILE A 2 -3.40 13.47 2.41
C ILE A 2 -2.88 13.98 3.75
N ASP A 3 -3.53 13.57 4.83
CA ASP A 3 -3.08 13.85 6.20
C ASP A 3 -2.09 12.80 6.73
N GLY A 4 -1.71 12.94 8.01
CA GLY A 4 -0.75 12.04 8.67
C GLY A 4 -1.27 10.63 8.87
N ASP A 5 -2.56 10.45 9.19
CA ASP A 5 -3.12 9.13 9.50
C ASP A 5 -3.29 8.33 8.20
N GLN A 6 -3.79 8.98 7.14
CA GLN A 6 -3.84 8.41 5.80
C GLN A 6 -2.45 8.02 5.30
N ARG A 7 -1.45 8.88 5.54
CA ARG A 7 -0.06 8.62 5.17
C ARG A 7 0.52 7.42 5.92
N ASP A 8 0.29 7.32 7.22
CA ASP A 8 0.83 6.23 8.04
C ASP A 8 0.21 4.89 7.67
N GLY A 9 -1.10 4.89 7.34
CA GLY A 9 -1.77 3.74 6.78
C GLY A 9 -1.19 3.29 5.44
N LEU A 10 -1.07 4.21 4.47
CA LEU A 10 -0.46 3.92 3.17
C LEU A 10 0.99 3.45 3.28
N TYR A 11 1.76 4.05 4.20
CA TYR A 11 3.14 3.63 4.47
C TYR A 11 3.20 2.18 4.94
N GLU A 12 2.32 1.76 5.85
CA GLU A 12 2.32 0.37 6.35
C GLU A 12 1.93 -0.63 5.26
N LEU A 13 0.95 -0.30 4.40
CA LEU A 13 0.58 -1.16 3.27
C LEU A 13 1.74 -1.33 2.27
N VAL A 14 2.39 -0.22 1.90
CA VAL A 14 3.58 -0.26 1.03
C VAL A 14 4.71 -1.06 1.68
N ARG A 15 4.99 -0.82 2.97
CA ARG A 15 6.03 -1.54 3.71
C ARG A 15 5.75 -3.04 3.76
N ASN A 16 4.50 -3.43 3.98
CA ASN A 16 4.08 -4.83 3.98
C ASN A 16 4.34 -5.48 2.62
N HIS A 17 3.93 -4.83 1.52
CA HIS A 17 4.16 -5.33 0.17
C HIS A 17 5.67 -5.44 -0.16
N LEU A 18 6.46 -4.42 0.19
CA LEU A 18 7.92 -4.44 0.02
C LEU A 18 8.61 -5.55 0.83
N GLY A 19 7.97 -6.08 1.89
CA GLY A 19 8.44 -7.27 2.60
C GLY A 19 8.56 -8.51 1.69
N ALA A 20 7.77 -8.57 0.62
CA ALA A 20 7.78 -9.63 -0.38
C ALA A 20 8.79 -9.38 -1.53
N VAL A 21 9.69 -8.39 -1.44
CA VAL A 21 10.67 -8.12 -2.52
C VAL A 21 11.57 -9.32 -2.86
N GLY A 22 11.74 -10.26 -1.92
CA GLY A 22 12.42 -11.54 -2.18
C GLY A 22 11.73 -12.39 -3.24
N ASP A 23 10.41 -12.28 -3.40
CA ASP A 23 9.63 -13.06 -4.37
C ASP A 23 9.97 -12.67 -5.80
N LEU A 24 10.37 -11.42 -6.04
CA LEU A 24 10.91 -10.98 -7.34
C LEU A 24 12.16 -11.77 -7.71
N TRP A 25 13.10 -11.93 -6.76
CA TRP A 25 14.32 -12.70 -7.00
C TRP A 25 14.02 -14.18 -7.25
N ILE A 26 13.09 -14.75 -6.49
CA ILE A 26 12.63 -16.13 -6.68
C ILE A 26 12.02 -16.31 -8.08
N ALA A 27 11.12 -15.41 -8.50
CA ALA A 27 10.50 -15.46 -9.82
C ALA A 27 11.55 -15.37 -10.94
N LEU A 28 12.49 -14.43 -10.82
CA LEU A 28 13.50 -14.15 -11.84
C LEU A 28 14.53 -15.28 -11.99
N GLU A 29 15.12 -15.73 -10.89
CA GLU A 29 16.33 -16.58 -10.93
C GLU A 29 16.04 -18.06 -10.63
N ILE A 30 15.05 -18.35 -9.79
CA ILE A 30 14.75 -19.72 -9.38
C ILE A 30 13.71 -20.33 -10.32
N ASN A 31 12.62 -19.61 -10.55
CA ASN A 31 11.48 -20.14 -11.29
C ASN A 31 11.54 -19.84 -12.80
N ASN A 32 12.37 -18.87 -13.23
CA ASN A 32 12.36 -18.32 -14.59
C ASN A 32 10.96 -17.86 -15.03
N ASP A 33 10.15 -17.40 -14.08
CA ASP A 33 8.82 -16.82 -14.31
C ASP A 33 8.97 -15.32 -14.56
N PHE A 34 9.41 -14.99 -15.78
CA PHE A 34 9.68 -13.60 -16.17
C PHE A 34 8.42 -12.74 -16.17
N ALA A 35 7.24 -13.32 -16.40
CA ALA A 35 5.98 -12.58 -16.37
C ALA A 35 5.65 -12.11 -14.95
N THR A 36 5.79 -13.00 -13.96
CA THR A 36 5.64 -12.61 -12.55
C THR A 36 6.72 -11.63 -12.11
N ALA A 37 7.98 -11.84 -12.53
CA ALA A 37 9.08 -10.94 -12.20
C ALA A 37 8.86 -9.52 -12.77
N GLU A 38 8.41 -9.40 -14.03
CA GLU A 38 8.08 -8.11 -14.65
C GLU A 38 6.94 -7.41 -13.89
N ARG A 39 5.86 -8.12 -13.59
CA ARG A 39 4.74 -7.59 -12.82
C ARG A 39 5.18 -7.07 -11.45
N LEU A 40 5.91 -7.88 -10.67
CA LEU A 40 6.42 -7.48 -9.35
C LEU A 40 7.38 -6.29 -9.45
N GLY A 41 8.24 -6.25 -10.47
CA GLY A 41 9.15 -5.13 -10.70
C GLY A 41 8.41 -3.81 -10.94
N LEU A 42 7.31 -3.84 -11.71
CA LEU A 42 6.46 -2.67 -11.94
C LEU A 42 5.72 -2.25 -10.66
N GLU A 43 5.15 -3.22 -9.93
CA GLU A 43 4.42 -2.96 -8.67
C GLU A 43 5.34 -2.32 -7.63
N PHE A 44 6.53 -2.87 -7.38
CA PHE A 44 7.51 -2.29 -6.47
C PHE A 44 8.03 -0.93 -6.96
N GLY A 45 8.16 -0.74 -8.27
CA GLY A 45 8.48 0.56 -8.85
C GLY A 45 7.48 1.64 -8.45
N LYS A 46 6.18 1.32 -8.49
CA LYS A 46 5.11 2.22 -8.05
C LYS A 46 5.15 2.46 -6.55
N ASP A 47 5.42 1.44 -5.74
CA ASP A 47 5.57 1.58 -4.29
C ASP A 47 6.71 2.54 -3.91
N PHE A 48 7.90 2.35 -4.51
CA PHE A 48 9.02 3.25 -4.29
C PHE A 48 8.69 4.69 -4.72
N ARG A 49 7.97 4.84 -5.84
CA ARG A 49 7.53 6.15 -6.29
C ARG A 49 6.56 6.81 -5.31
N LEU A 50 5.64 6.07 -4.69
CA LEU A 50 4.76 6.61 -3.66
C LEU A 50 5.54 7.04 -2.42
N LEU A 51 6.57 6.27 -2.01
CA LEU A 51 7.44 6.63 -0.89
C LEU A 51 8.21 7.94 -1.09
N GLU A 52 8.46 8.37 -2.33
CA GLU A 52 9.02 9.69 -2.61
C GLU A 52 8.05 10.83 -2.24
N ASP A 53 6.73 10.60 -2.32
CA ASP A 53 5.72 11.59 -1.92
C ASP A 53 5.48 11.55 -0.40
N ILE A 54 5.31 10.35 0.16
CA ILE A 54 4.88 10.15 1.55
C ILE A 54 6.04 9.98 2.55
N GLY A 55 7.27 9.85 2.05
CA GLY A 55 8.50 9.71 2.83
C GLY A 55 8.82 8.28 3.28
N TRP A 56 10.11 8.00 3.44
CA TRP A 56 10.67 6.69 3.81
C TRP A 56 10.65 6.36 5.31
N ASN A 57 10.43 7.36 6.17
CA ASN A 57 10.48 7.15 7.61
C ASN A 57 9.13 6.66 8.12
N GLY A 58 9.09 5.58 8.91
CA GLY A 58 7.84 5.07 9.48
C GLY A 58 7.12 6.03 10.44
N ARG A 59 7.76 7.14 10.84
CA ARG A 59 7.11 8.26 11.53
C ARG A 59 7.60 9.55 10.92
N ASP A 60 6.67 10.33 10.39
CA ASP A 60 6.95 11.65 9.84
C ASP A 60 6.09 12.69 10.59
N GLY A 61 6.71 13.78 11.04
CA GLY A 61 6.03 14.85 11.77
C GLY A 61 5.27 15.84 10.88
N ARG A 62 5.35 15.70 9.55
CA ARG A 62 4.56 16.47 8.60
C ARG A 62 3.08 16.18 8.79
N LYS A 63 2.25 17.21 8.65
CA LYS A 63 0.79 17.11 8.81
C LYS A 63 0.03 16.88 7.51
N ALA A 64 0.70 17.10 6.39
CA ALA A 64 0.10 17.02 5.07
C ALA A 64 1.16 16.57 4.07
N PHE A 65 0.73 15.75 3.12
CA PHE A 65 1.57 15.18 2.07
C PHE A 65 0.90 15.40 0.72
N GLU A 66 1.68 15.87 -0.24
CA GLU A 66 1.24 16.06 -1.61
C GLU A 66 1.56 14.79 -2.40
N LEU A 67 0.55 14.22 -3.05
CA LEU A 67 0.71 13.10 -3.96
C LEU A 67 0.95 13.67 -5.35
N THR A 68 2.11 13.37 -5.91
CA THR A 68 2.56 13.87 -7.22
C THR A 68 2.65 12.77 -8.27
N MET A 69 2.38 11.52 -7.89
CA MET A 69 2.19 10.40 -8.80
C MET A 69 1.04 10.69 -9.80
N PRO A 70 1.18 10.29 -11.08
CA PRO A 70 0.08 10.40 -12.05
C PRO A 70 -1.21 9.74 -11.53
N PRO A 71 -2.40 10.35 -11.74
CA PRO A 71 -3.65 9.82 -11.20
C PRO A 71 -3.96 8.37 -11.58
N GLU A 72 -3.64 7.97 -12.82
CA GLU A 72 -3.86 6.60 -13.31
C GLU A 72 -2.99 5.57 -12.58
N ASP A 73 -1.70 5.89 -12.39
CA ASP A 73 -0.77 5.04 -11.66
C ASP A 73 -1.14 4.96 -10.18
N LEU A 74 -1.59 6.08 -9.61
CA LEU A 74 -2.03 6.17 -8.23
C LEU A 74 -3.30 5.34 -8.00
N MET A 75 -4.29 5.41 -8.90
CA MET A 75 -5.49 4.59 -8.82
C MET A 75 -5.17 3.09 -8.86
N GLU A 76 -4.32 2.66 -9.79
CA GLU A 76 -3.95 1.24 -9.90
C GLU A 76 -3.20 0.76 -8.65
N LEU A 77 -2.27 1.57 -8.13
CA LEU A 77 -1.57 1.26 -6.89
C LEU A 77 -2.53 1.18 -5.71
N LEU A 78 -3.44 2.15 -5.54
CA LEU A 78 -4.38 2.18 -4.41
C LEU A 78 -5.35 1.00 -4.47
N GLN A 79 -5.84 0.62 -5.65
CA GLN A 79 -6.69 -0.57 -5.82
C GLN A 79 -5.98 -1.85 -5.39
N ARG A 80 -4.69 -1.99 -5.74
CA ARG A 80 -3.87 -3.13 -5.31
C ARG A 80 -3.68 -3.13 -3.79
N LEU A 81 -3.22 -2.02 -3.22
CA LEU A 81 -2.98 -1.91 -1.78
C LEU A 81 -4.26 -2.13 -0.96
N HIS A 82 -5.40 -1.61 -1.43
CA HIS A 82 -6.71 -1.86 -0.84
C HIS A 82 -7.06 -3.35 -0.82
N GLY A 83 -6.88 -4.06 -1.94
CA GLY A 83 -7.13 -5.50 -2.01
C GLY A 83 -6.18 -6.34 -1.14
N GLU A 84 -4.94 -5.91 -0.97
CA GLU A 84 -4.00 -6.52 -0.03
C GLU A 84 -4.40 -6.30 1.43
N ALA A 85 -4.79 -5.07 1.78
CA ALA A 85 -5.27 -4.72 3.11
C ALA A 85 -6.53 -5.51 3.48
N GLU A 86 -7.48 -5.63 2.55
CA GLU A 86 -8.71 -6.43 2.74
C GLU A 86 -8.38 -7.88 3.12
N ARG A 87 -7.42 -8.52 2.43
CA ARG A 87 -7.01 -9.91 2.72
C ARG A 87 -6.42 -10.04 4.11
N VAL A 88 -5.50 -9.16 4.49
CA VAL A 88 -4.86 -9.17 5.82
C VAL A 88 -5.89 -8.94 6.93
N LEU A 89 -6.83 -8.02 6.71
CA LEU A 89 -7.91 -7.76 7.67
C LEU A 89 -8.89 -8.95 7.79
N LEU A 90 -9.15 -9.67 6.71
CA LEU A 90 -9.97 -10.89 6.75
C LEU A 90 -9.26 -12.04 7.48
N GLU A 91 -7.96 -12.23 7.23
CA GLU A 91 -7.14 -13.26 7.88
C GLU A 91 -7.01 -13.02 9.39
N SER A 92 -6.76 -11.77 9.81
CA SER A 92 -6.69 -11.39 11.23
C SER A 92 -8.02 -11.58 11.99
N VAL A 93 -9.17 -11.46 11.32
CA VAL A 93 -10.48 -11.78 11.92
C VAL A 93 -10.62 -13.27 12.20
N THR A 94 -9.98 -14.12 11.39
CA THR A 94 -9.99 -15.58 11.58
C THR A 94 -8.95 -16.08 12.57
N GLU A 95 -7.82 -15.39 12.72
CA GLU A 95 -6.70 -15.74 13.62
C GLU A 95 -6.73 -14.97 14.95
N ARG A 96 -7.91 -14.84 15.54
CA ARG A 96 -8.17 -14.06 16.75
C ARG A 96 -7.49 -14.64 18.00
N GLU A 97 -6.15 -14.65 18.10
CA GLU A 97 -5.40 -14.94 19.35
C GLU A 97 -3.87 -14.68 19.37
N SER A 98 -3.26 -13.94 18.43
CA SER A 98 -1.87 -13.47 18.60
C SER A 98 -1.78 -12.01 19.08
N ARG A 99 -0.62 -11.68 19.64
CA ARG A 99 -0.36 -10.73 20.73
C ARG A 99 -0.63 -9.26 20.38
N GLU A 100 -0.63 -8.39 21.40
CA GLU A 100 -0.81 -6.92 21.33
C GLU A 100 0.00 -6.18 20.23
N GLU A 101 1.06 -6.79 19.68
CA GLU A 101 1.83 -6.31 18.52
C GLU A 101 0.99 -6.30 17.22
N ASP A 102 -0.03 -7.17 17.13
CA ASP A 102 -0.96 -7.26 16.00
C ASP A 102 -1.98 -6.11 16.01
N ALA A 103 -2.29 -5.52 17.18
CA ALA A 103 -3.35 -4.51 17.28
C ALA A 103 -2.97 -3.17 16.62
N ALA A 104 -1.74 -2.68 16.88
CA ALA A 104 -1.24 -1.44 16.29
C ALA A 104 -1.02 -1.58 14.78
N THR A 105 -0.54 -2.75 14.35
CA THR A 105 -0.38 -3.07 12.92
C THR A 105 -1.75 -3.12 12.25
N ASN A 106 -2.72 -3.85 12.81
CA ASN A 106 -4.08 -3.90 12.28
C ASN A 106 -4.77 -2.53 12.20
N GLU A 107 -4.48 -1.62 13.14
CA GLU A 107 -4.96 -0.24 13.08
C GLU A 107 -4.37 0.51 11.87
N LEU A 108 -3.07 0.40 11.61
CA LEU A 108 -2.44 0.98 10.42
C LEU A 108 -2.98 0.37 9.12
N PHE A 109 -3.23 -0.94 9.08
CA PHE A 109 -3.86 -1.58 7.92
C PHE A 109 -5.27 -1.05 7.66
N ARG A 110 -6.07 -0.79 8.71
CA ARG A 110 -7.39 -0.14 8.57
C ARG A 110 -7.26 1.30 8.07
N LEU A 111 -6.36 2.08 8.64
CA LEU A 111 -6.10 3.44 8.16
C LEU A 111 -5.68 3.45 6.69
N GLY A 112 -4.85 2.49 6.26
CA GLY A 112 -4.44 2.35 4.87
C GLY A 112 -5.60 1.94 3.96
N PHE A 113 -6.45 1.03 4.42
CA PHE A 113 -7.67 0.61 3.71
C PHE A 113 -8.62 1.80 3.49
N ASP A 114 -8.96 2.51 4.57
CA ASP A 114 -9.85 3.68 4.54
C ASP A 114 -9.24 4.80 3.65
N ALA A 115 -7.94 5.05 3.77
CA ALA A 115 -7.25 6.02 2.93
C ALA A 115 -7.29 5.64 1.44
N CYS A 116 -7.21 4.36 1.10
CA CYS A 116 -7.37 3.91 -0.28
C CYS A 116 -8.81 4.15 -0.77
N GLU A 117 -9.84 3.86 0.03
CA GLU A 117 -11.24 4.10 -0.35
C GLU A 117 -11.50 5.60 -0.61
N GLU A 118 -11.07 6.47 0.31
CA GLU A 118 -11.25 7.92 0.18
C GLU A 118 -10.53 8.47 -1.06
N LEU A 119 -9.27 8.10 -1.27
CA LEU A 119 -8.50 8.56 -2.43
C LEU A 119 -9.04 8.01 -3.75
N LEU A 120 -9.52 6.77 -3.77
CA LEU A 120 -10.13 6.19 -4.97
C LEU A 120 -11.44 6.89 -5.34
N ALA A 121 -12.23 7.29 -4.35
CA ALA A 121 -13.45 8.09 -4.58
C ALA A 121 -13.09 9.47 -5.14
N ASP A 122 -12.10 10.16 -4.58
CA ASP A 122 -11.63 11.47 -5.05
C ASP A 122 -11.05 11.43 -6.48
N LEU A 123 -10.47 10.30 -6.88
CA LEU A 123 -9.86 10.10 -8.20
C LEU A 123 -10.85 9.58 -9.26
N ASP A 124 -12.06 9.13 -8.88
CA ASP A 124 -13.05 8.64 -9.84
C ASP A 124 -13.67 9.81 -10.62
N PRO A 125 -13.48 9.89 -11.95
CA PRO A 125 -14.02 10.98 -12.77
C PRO A 125 -15.55 11.04 -12.82
N ARG A 126 -16.26 10.04 -12.25
CA ARG A 126 -17.73 10.01 -12.19
C ARG A 126 -18.34 10.96 -11.17
N ASP A 127 -17.57 11.46 -10.21
CA ASP A 127 -18.02 12.47 -9.22
C ASP A 127 -17.60 13.91 -9.59
N ALA A 128 -16.96 14.10 -10.75
CA ALA A 128 -16.58 15.41 -11.29
C ALA A 128 -17.67 16.07 -12.19
N ALA A 129 -18.94 15.65 -12.05
CA ALA A 129 -20.08 16.11 -12.89
C ALA A 129 -21.08 17.00 -12.13
#